data_AF-R7U1T5-F1
#
_entry.id   AF-R7U1T5-F1
#
_cell.length_a   1.000
_cell.length_b   1.000
_cell.length_c   1.000
_cell.angle_alpha   90.00
_cell.angle_beta   90.00
_cell.angle_gamma   90.00
#
_symmetry.space_group_name_H-M   'P 1'
#
loop_
_entity.id
_entity.type
_entity.pdbx_description
1 polymer ?
#
loop_
_entity_poly.entity_id
_entity_poly.type
_entity_poly.pdbx_seq_one_letter_code
_entity_poly.pdbx_strand_id
1 'polypeptide(L)'
;MDEKHKNVLAKNLVNICKVLDPSDIYDFLIGGDVLTWRDMEMIEANETRSDRALKLVEILQRKDPTAFDVFINALKSNYRHLHDLLQDPDHSFGINLPLLEAENLERELKQFYQRRLKKINPLPWRHQYLFSAEIVYIEQTLFRSEALYSTQLSRNGQEMRASQVFTRHELSDDPKRILIEADPGMGKSILCKMLTLMWSKECSDGNCGSSSPCIHSFNLLFYLHAKNFRRCTSIADVICECLLARDYGMSPSTLNKILKSSK
;
A
#
# COMPACT_ATOMS: atom_id res chain seq x y z
N MET A 1 -29.49 7.66 16.78
CA MET A 1 -29.16 6.31 16.27
C MET A 1 -29.94 5.23 17.01
N ASP A 2 -30.47 4.23 16.29
CA ASP A 2 -31.23 3.10 16.87
C ASP A 2 -30.34 2.11 17.66
N GLU A 3 -30.93 1.44 18.66
CA GLU A 3 -30.29 0.42 19.49
C GLU A 3 -29.65 -0.71 18.66
N LYS A 4 -30.30 -1.07 17.54
CA LYS A 4 -29.78 -2.08 16.60
C LYS A 4 -28.47 -1.62 15.96
N HIS A 5 -28.42 -0.40 15.44
CA HIS A 5 -27.22 0.12 14.80
C HIS A 5 -26.08 0.33 15.80
N LYS A 6 -26.38 0.76 17.03
CA LYS A 6 -25.38 0.85 18.12
C LYS A 6 -24.76 -0.51 18.43
N ASN A 7 -25.58 -1.56 18.50
CA ASN A 7 -25.11 -2.93 18.73
C ASN A 7 -24.25 -3.45 17.57
N VAL A 8 -24.56 -3.11 16.32
CA VAL A 8 -23.74 -3.47 15.15
C VAL A 8 -22.37 -2.79 15.22
N LEU A 9 -22.30 -1.50 15.56
CA LEU A 9 -21.04 -0.79 15.74
C LEU A 9 -20.23 -1.37 16.90
N ALA A 10 -20.87 -1.67 18.03
CA ALA A 10 -20.19 -2.25 19.19
C ALA A 10 -19.60 -3.64 18.91
N LYS A 11 -20.34 -4.50 18.19
CA LYS A 11 -19.86 -5.84 17.78
C LYS A 11 -18.67 -5.77 16.83
N ASN A 12 -18.65 -4.79 15.93
CA ASN A 12 -17.62 -4.65 14.90
C ASN A 12 -16.52 -3.64 15.26
N LEU A 13 -16.50 -3.16 16.51
CA LEU A 13 -15.65 -2.05 16.94
C LEU A 13 -14.16 -2.34 16.76
N VAL A 14 -13.75 -3.59 17.03
CA VAL A 14 -12.37 -4.06 16.82
C VAL A 14 -11.96 -3.96 15.35
N ASN A 15 -12.86 -4.34 14.43
CA ASN A 15 -12.59 -4.31 13.00
C ASN A 15 -12.54 -2.86 12.49
N ILE A 16 -13.45 -2.01 12.98
CA ILE A 16 -13.47 -0.58 12.66
C ILE A 16 -12.14 0.06 13.10
N CYS A 17 -11.71 -0.13 14.36
CA CYS A 17 -10.50 0.49 14.88
C CYS A 17 -9.22 0.00 14.20
N LYS A 18 -9.23 -1.21 13.64
CA LYS A 18 -8.06 -1.77 12.94
C LYS A 18 -7.90 -1.22 11.52
N VAL A 19 -9.02 -0.90 10.85
CA VAL A 19 -9.05 -0.66 9.39
C VAL A 19 -9.34 0.79 9.03
N LEU A 20 -10.19 1.47 9.81
CA LEU A 20 -10.70 2.79 9.48
C LEU A 20 -9.68 3.88 9.83
N ASP A 21 -9.31 4.70 8.86
CA ASP A 21 -8.71 6.01 9.10
C ASP A 21 -9.82 7.07 8.99
N PRO A 22 -10.18 7.76 10.09
CA PRO A 22 -11.20 8.81 10.08
C PRO A 22 -10.94 9.94 9.07
N SER A 23 -9.67 10.19 8.74
CA SER A 23 -9.24 11.22 7.79
C SER A 23 -9.89 11.06 6.42
N ASP A 24 -10.14 9.81 5.99
CA ASP A 24 -10.66 9.49 4.66
C ASP A 24 -12.16 9.72 4.51
N ILE A 25 -12.89 9.96 5.61
CA ILE A 25 -14.36 10.04 5.62
C ILE A 25 -14.90 11.32 6.23
N TYR A 26 -14.05 12.23 6.72
CA TYR A 26 -14.50 13.50 7.30
C TYR A 26 -15.33 14.34 6.32
N ASP A 27 -14.90 14.44 5.07
CA ASP A 27 -15.61 15.24 4.06
C ASP A 27 -17.06 14.79 3.88
N PHE A 28 -17.29 13.47 3.85
CA PHE A 28 -18.62 12.88 3.74
C PHE A 28 -19.46 13.07 5.00
N LEU A 29 -18.84 12.93 6.19
CA LEU A 29 -19.53 13.07 7.47
C LEU A 29 -19.87 14.53 7.82
N ILE A 30 -19.04 15.48 7.40
CA ILE A 30 -19.32 16.92 7.52
C ILE A 30 -20.38 17.33 6.49
N GLY A 31 -20.29 16.84 5.25
CA GLY A 31 -21.30 17.08 4.21
C GLY A 31 -22.69 16.53 4.55
N GLY A 32 -22.75 15.47 5.35
CA GLY A 32 -23.99 14.90 5.89
C GLY A 32 -24.49 15.53 7.20
N ASP A 33 -23.85 16.62 7.70
CA ASP A 33 -24.15 17.30 8.97
C ASP A 33 -24.09 16.40 10.22
N VAL A 34 -23.33 15.30 10.15
CA VAL A 34 -23.16 14.34 11.24
C VAL A 34 -22.00 14.74 12.15
N LEU A 35 -20.89 15.17 11.54
CA LEU A 35 -19.71 15.67 12.24
C LEU A 35 -19.58 17.17 12.09
N THR A 36 -19.22 17.82 13.20
CA THR A 36 -18.83 19.23 13.20
C THR A 36 -17.30 19.35 13.20
N TRP A 37 -16.79 20.52 12.83
CA TRP A 37 -15.36 20.84 12.93
C TRP A 37 -14.78 20.65 14.34
N ARG A 38 -15.60 20.86 15.38
CA ARG A 38 -15.21 20.60 16.78
C ARG A 38 -15.05 19.10 17.06
N ASP A 39 -15.94 18.28 16.51
CA ASP A 39 -15.86 16.83 16.63
C ASP A 39 -14.58 16.31 15.94
N MET A 40 -14.23 16.87 14.79
CA MET A 40 -12.99 16.55 14.07
C MET A 40 -11.75 16.86 14.92
N GLU A 41 -11.69 18.04 15.54
CA GLU A 41 -10.57 18.43 16.40
C GLU A 41 -10.43 17.50 17.62
N MET A 42 -11.55 17.06 18.20
CA MET A 42 -11.55 16.07 19.29
C MET A 42 -11.07 14.69 18.84
N ILE A 43 -11.35 14.29 17.60
CA ILE A 43 -10.87 13.02 17.06
C ILE A 43 -9.37 13.13 16.80
N GLU A 44 -8.91 14.17 16.13
CA GLU A 44 -7.50 14.42 15.80
C GLU A 44 -6.61 14.66 17.03
N ALA A 45 -7.19 14.99 18.18
CA ALA A 45 -6.47 15.06 19.46
C ALA A 45 -5.89 13.70 19.91
N ASN A 46 -6.34 12.57 19.34
CA ASN A 46 -5.81 11.25 19.67
C ASN A 46 -4.61 10.90 18.79
N GLU A 47 -3.56 10.36 19.39
CA GLU A 47 -2.31 10.07 18.69
C GLU A 47 -2.48 8.95 17.66
N THR A 48 -3.14 7.85 18.03
CA THR A 48 -3.21 6.64 17.18
C THR A 48 -4.46 6.61 16.32
N ARG A 49 -4.34 6.06 15.10
CA ARG A 49 -5.48 5.86 14.18
C ARG A 49 -6.62 5.07 14.81
N SER A 50 -6.28 4.06 15.63
CA SER A 50 -7.25 3.22 16.31
C SER A 50 -8.03 3.99 17.37
N ASP A 51 -7.35 4.86 18.11
CA ASP A 51 -8.01 5.71 19.11
C ASP A 51 -8.87 6.78 18.43
N ARG A 52 -8.41 7.33 17.29
CA ARG A 52 -9.23 8.23 16.46
C ARG A 52 -10.49 7.53 15.95
N ALA A 53 -10.37 6.31 15.44
CA ALA A 53 -11.50 5.52 14.95
C ALA A 53 -12.46 5.13 16.08
N LEU A 54 -11.95 4.75 17.25
CA LEU A 54 -12.74 4.53 18.46
C LEU A 54 -13.50 5.81 18.83
N LYS A 55 -12.81 6.96 18.84
CA LYS A 55 -13.41 8.24 19.21
C LYS A 55 -14.50 8.67 18.24
N LEU A 56 -14.28 8.44 16.96
CA LEU A 56 -15.27 8.65 15.93
C LEU A 56 -16.53 7.80 16.19
N VAL A 57 -16.38 6.50 16.48
CA VAL A 57 -17.50 5.61 16.79
C VAL A 57 -18.24 6.07 18.05
N GLU A 58 -17.53 6.51 19.10
CA GLU A 58 -18.15 7.08 20.30
C GLU A 58 -19.01 8.31 19.99
N ILE A 59 -18.51 9.21 19.13
CA ILE A 59 -19.24 10.41 18.71
C ILE A 59 -20.47 10.02 17.90
N LEU A 60 -20.33 9.11 16.92
CA LEU A 60 -21.43 8.64 16.07
C LEU A 60 -22.57 8.01 16.89
N GLN A 61 -22.26 7.25 17.94
CA GLN A 61 -23.28 6.63 18.81
C GLN A 61 -24.14 7.65 19.58
N ARG A 62 -23.63 8.89 19.77
CA ARG A 62 -24.33 9.98 20.45
C ARG A 62 -25.13 10.87 19.50
N LYS A 63 -24.93 10.72 18.19
CA LYS A 63 -25.55 11.55 17.16
C LYS A 63 -26.94 11.02 16.75
N ASP A 64 -27.56 11.79 15.87
CA ASP A 64 -28.91 11.61 15.36
C ASP A 64 -29.10 10.24 14.66
N PRO A 65 -30.33 9.85 14.34
CA PRO A 65 -30.62 8.56 13.69
C PRO A 65 -29.98 8.39 12.31
N THR A 66 -29.77 9.48 11.55
CA THR A 66 -29.25 9.43 10.17
C THR A 66 -27.73 9.28 10.12
N ALA A 67 -27.04 9.53 11.23
CA ALA A 67 -25.59 9.38 11.37
C ALA A 67 -25.06 8.01 10.93
N PHE A 68 -25.81 6.93 11.17
CA PHE A 68 -25.40 5.59 10.76
C PHE A 68 -25.43 5.43 9.25
N ASP A 69 -26.51 5.84 8.59
CA ASP A 69 -26.66 5.68 7.15
C ASP A 69 -25.64 6.53 6.38
N VAL A 70 -25.38 7.76 6.85
CA VAL A 70 -24.32 8.61 6.30
C VAL A 70 -22.94 7.98 6.50
N PHE A 71 -22.67 7.42 7.68
CA PHE A 71 -21.41 6.71 7.94
C PHE A 71 -21.23 5.49 7.04
N ILE A 72 -22.25 4.65 6.89
CA ILE A 72 -22.21 3.50 5.97
C ILE A 72 -21.97 3.98 4.54
N ASN A 73 -22.70 4.99 4.08
CA ASN A 73 -22.50 5.55 2.74
C ASN A 73 -21.09 6.11 2.54
N ALA A 74 -20.48 6.73 3.55
CA ALA A 74 -19.09 7.21 3.49
C ALA A 74 -18.09 6.04 3.36
N LEU A 75 -18.38 4.89 3.99
CA LEU A 75 -17.56 3.69 3.88
C LEU A 75 -17.66 3.03 2.49
N LYS A 76 -18.74 3.24 1.74
CA LYS A 76 -18.96 2.57 0.44
C LYS A 76 -17.84 2.80 -0.57
N SER A 77 -17.24 4.00 -0.57
CA SER A 77 -16.21 4.39 -1.54
C SER A 77 -14.83 3.84 -1.18
N ASN A 78 -14.41 4.01 0.08
CA ASN A 78 -13.03 3.74 0.51
C ASN A 78 -12.89 2.44 1.31
N TYR A 79 -14.00 1.88 1.78
CA TYR A 79 -14.07 0.80 2.76
C TYR A 79 -15.22 -0.17 2.47
N ARG A 80 -15.37 -0.61 1.21
CA ARG A 80 -16.48 -1.47 0.74
C ARG A 80 -16.70 -2.71 1.61
N HIS A 81 -15.63 -3.34 2.09
CA HIS A 81 -15.72 -4.49 2.98
C HIS A 81 -16.28 -4.17 4.37
N LEU A 82 -15.99 -2.98 4.88
CA LEU A 82 -16.50 -2.48 6.15
C LEU A 82 -17.97 -2.07 6.02
N HIS A 83 -18.33 -1.49 4.87
CA HIS A 83 -19.71 -1.23 4.47
C HIS A 83 -20.54 -2.52 4.44
N ASP A 84 -20.07 -3.55 3.72
CA ASP A 84 -20.79 -4.82 3.59
C ASP A 84 -20.94 -5.55 4.95
N LEU A 85 -19.90 -5.49 5.80
CA LEU A 85 -19.92 -6.07 7.15
C LEU A 85 -20.93 -5.39 8.08
N LEU A 86 -21.11 -4.07 7.95
CA LEU A 86 -21.99 -3.31 8.82
C LEU A 86 -23.44 -3.26 8.30
N GLN A 87 -23.65 -3.50 7.01
CA GLN A 87 -24.98 -3.51 6.39
C GLN A 87 -25.73 -4.84 6.60
N ASP A 88 -25.01 -5.96 6.73
CA ASP A 88 -25.61 -7.28 6.92
C ASP A 88 -25.02 -8.03 8.15
N PRO A 89 -25.60 -7.85 9.35
CA PRO A 89 -25.07 -8.43 10.58
C PRO A 89 -25.34 -9.94 10.74
N ASP A 90 -26.25 -10.52 9.95
CA ASP A 90 -26.63 -11.95 10.01
C ASP A 90 -25.89 -12.78 8.96
N HIS A 91 -25.47 -12.17 7.85
CA HIS A 91 -24.47 -12.77 6.96
C HIS A 91 -23.09 -12.69 7.60
N SER A 92 -22.79 -13.73 8.39
CA SER A 92 -21.42 -14.14 8.71
C SER A 92 -20.67 -14.53 7.42
N PHE A 93 -20.36 -13.53 6.58
CA PHE A 93 -19.18 -13.64 5.74
C PHE A 93 -18.04 -13.83 6.72
N GLY A 94 -17.57 -15.08 6.85
CA GLY A 94 -16.30 -15.37 7.45
C GLY A 94 -15.30 -14.50 6.73
N ILE A 95 -14.96 -13.36 7.36
CA ILE A 95 -14.01 -12.42 6.81
C ILE A 95 -12.78 -13.28 6.55
N ASN A 96 -12.39 -13.42 5.28
CA ASN A 96 -11.07 -13.93 4.96
C ASN A 96 -10.10 -12.84 5.44
N LEU A 97 -9.87 -12.83 6.75
CA LEU A 97 -8.99 -11.93 7.46
C LEU A 97 -7.62 -11.83 6.76
N PRO A 98 -7.06 -12.91 6.18
CA PRO A 98 -5.82 -12.82 5.41
C PRO A 98 -5.92 -11.98 4.14
N LEU A 99 -7.07 -12.01 3.44
CA LEU A 99 -7.28 -11.26 2.19
C LEU A 99 -7.50 -9.78 2.48
N LEU A 100 -8.29 -9.48 3.53
CA LEU A 100 -8.49 -8.12 4.04
C LEU A 100 -7.18 -7.50 4.54
N GLU A 101 -6.35 -8.28 5.22
CA GLU A 101 -5.05 -7.83 5.68
C GLU A 101 -4.06 -7.59 4.53
N ALA A 102 -4.18 -8.33 3.43
CA ALA A 102 -3.38 -8.15 2.22
C ALA A 102 -3.74 -6.84 1.49
N GLU A 103 -5.02 -6.54 1.31
CA GLU A 103 -5.49 -5.30 0.66
C GLU A 103 -5.10 -4.06 1.49
N ASN A 104 -5.24 -4.13 2.81
CA ASN A 104 -4.79 -3.07 3.71
C ASN A 104 -3.28 -2.86 3.63
N LEU A 105 -2.52 -3.95 3.59
CA LEU A 105 -1.08 -3.91 3.43
C LEU A 105 -0.69 -3.28 2.09
N GLU A 106 -1.38 -3.63 1.02
CA GLU A 106 -1.17 -3.04 -0.30
C GLU A 106 -1.37 -1.51 -0.25
N ARG A 107 -2.50 -1.05 0.28
CA ARG A 107 -2.82 0.38 0.38
C ARG A 107 -1.77 1.15 1.19
N GLU A 108 -1.37 0.62 2.34
CA GLU A 108 -0.33 1.22 3.19
C GLU A 108 1.02 1.30 2.47
N LEU A 109 1.42 0.23 1.77
CA LEU A 109 2.66 0.23 0.99
C LEU A 109 2.61 1.28 -0.13
N LYS A 110 1.48 1.37 -0.86
CA LYS A 110 1.31 2.40 -1.91
C LYS A 110 1.45 3.79 -1.33
N GLN A 111 0.74 4.11 -0.24
CA GLN A 111 0.84 5.42 0.42
C GLN A 111 2.25 5.70 0.91
N PHE A 112 2.91 4.72 1.55
CA PHE A 112 4.28 4.86 2.04
C PHE A 112 5.26 5.16 0.90
N TYR A 113 5.17 4.44 -0.21
CA TYR A 113 6.02 4.66 -1.37
C TYR A 113 5.77 6.01 -2.03
N GLN A 114 4.51 6.44 -2.18
CA GLN A 114 4.19 7.76 -2.70
C GLN A 114 4.74 8.88 -1.81
N ARG A 115 4.65 8.75 -0.48
CA ARG A 115 5.19 9.75 0.46
C ARG A 115 6.73 9.79 0.45
N ARG A 116 7.38 8.62 0.44
CA ARG A 116 8.83 8.50 0.69
C ARG A 116 9.68 8.43 -0.57
N LEU A 117 9.23 7.76 -1.62
CA LEU A 117 10.00 7.53 -2.86
C LEU A 117 9.77 8.60 -3.92
N LYS A 118 8.73 9.44 -3.79
CA LYS A 118 8.51 10.59 -4.67
C LYS A 118 9.62 11.65 -4.58
N LYS A 119 10.31 11.74 -3.44
CA LYS A 119 11.41 12.69 -3.23
C LYS A 119 12.76 12.03 -3.45
N ILE A 120 13.53 12.53 -4.41
CA ILE A 120 14.91 12.14 -4.67
C ILE A 120 15.82 13.18 -4.03
N ASN A 121 16.68 12.74 -3.10
CA ASN A 121 17.74 13.55 -2.53
C ASN A 121 19.10 13.11 -3.11
N PRO A 122 19.61 13.76 -4.17
CA PRO A 122 20.90 13.41 -4.76
C PRO A 122 22.08 13.82 -3.87
N LEU A 123 21.87 14.75 -2.93
CA LEU A 123 22.91 15.26 -2.03
C LEU A 123 22.53 14.95 -0.58
N PRO A 124 22.96 13.80 -0.02
CA PRO A 124 22.65 13.42 1.36
C PRO A 124 22.99 14.51 2.40
N TRP A 125 24.00 15.33 2.14
CA TRP A 125 24.45 16.43 2.99
C TRP A 125 23.73 17.77 2.76
N ARG A 126 22.82 17.88 1.77
CA ARG A 126 22.04 19.10 1.50
C ARG A 126 20.56 18.79 1.26
N HIS A 127 19.80 18.77 2.35
CA HIS A 127 18.36 18.51 2.36
C HIS A 127 17.49 19.55 1.62
N GLN A 128 18.07 20.70 1.24
CA GLN A 128 17.36 21.77 0.53
C GLN A 128 17.09 21.43 -0.95
N TYR A 129 17.84 20.49 -1.55
CA TYR A 129 17.69 20.10 -2.95
C TYR A 129 16.97 18.76 -3.06
N LEU A 130 15.64 18.81 -3.00
CA LEU A 130 14.77 17.64 -3.21
C LEU A 130 14.20 17.70 -4.62
N PHE A 131 14.45 16.66 -5.40
CA PHE A 131 13.86 16.49 -6.73
C PHE A 131 12.62 15.62 -6.64
N SER A 132 11.62 15.92 -7.47
CA SER A 132 10.49 15.02 -7.62
C SER A 132 10.85 13.92 -8.62
N ALA A 133 10.69 12.66 -8.22
CA ALA A 133 10.81 11.49 -9.09
C ALA A 133 9.77 11.51 -10.23
N GLU A 134 8.74 12.34 -10.14
CA GLU A 134 7.74 12.52 -11.19
C GLU A 134 8.21 13.46 -12.30
N ILE A 135 9.11 14.38 -11.96
CA ILE A 135 9.63 15.41 -12.88
C ILE A 135 10.95 14.94 -13.48
N VAL A 136 11.77 14.24 -12.70
CA VAL A 136 13.06 13.70 -13.15
C VAL A 136 12.84 12.28 -13.66
N TYR A 137 12.33 12.17 -14.88
CA TYR A 137 12.31 10.90 -15.62
C TYR A 137 13.72 10.61 -16.14
N ILE A 138 14.34 9.54 -15.65
CA ILE A 138 15.54 8.99 -16.26
C ILE A 138 15.06 7.92 -17.23
N GLU A 139 15.14 8.20 -18.52
CA GLU A 139 14.94 7.17 -19.54
C GLU A 139 16.09 6.17 -19.42
N GLN A 140 15.81 5.01 -18.82
CA GLN A 140 16.78 3.94 -18.69
C GLN A 140 16.49 2.90 -19.76
N THR A 141 17.35 2.86 -20.77
CA THR A 141 17.39 1.79 -21.77
C THR A 141 17.95 0.53 -21.13
N LEU A 142 17.13 -0.51 -21.01
CA LEU A 142 17.58 -1.81 -20.54
C LEU A 142 17.93 -2.68 -21.73
N PHE A 143 18.97 -3.49 -21.57
CA PHE A 143 19.36 -4.47 -22.59
C PHE A 143 19.17 -5.87 -22.01
N ARG A 144 18.54 -6.76 -22.76
CA ARG A 144 18.42 -8.17 -22.38
C ARG A 144 19.78 -8.83 -22.51
N SER A 145 20.32 -9.37 -21.42
CA SER A 145 21.53 -10.19 -21.50
C SER A 145 21.18 -11.58 -22.01
N GLU A 146 21.83 -12.00 -23.08
CA GLU A 146 21.71 -13.36 -23.65
C GLU A 146 22.62 -14.37 -22.93
N ALA A 147 23.56 -13.89 -22.11
CA ALA A 147 24.51 -14.72 -21.38
C ALA A 147 24.25 -14.68 -19.87
N LEU A 148 23.88 -15.83 -19.30
CA LEU A 148 23.73 -16.02 -17.84
C LEU A 148 25.08 -15.98 -17.08
N TYR A 149 26.21 -16.01 -17.81
CA TYR A 149 27.56 -16.22 -17.23
C TYR A 149 28.68 -15.41 -17.93
N SER A 150 28.39 -14.42 -18.77
CA SER A 150 29.48 -13.62 -19.36
C SER A 150 30.00 -12.59 -18.36
N THR A 151 31.30 -12.64 -18.09
CA THR A 151 32.02 -11.64 -17.29
C THR A 151 32.15 -10.27 -17.96
N GLN A 152 31.71 -10.14 -19.21
CA GLN A 152 31.72 -8.91 -19.99
C GLN A 152 30.30 -8.40 -20.20
N LEU A 153 30.06 -7.12 -19.92
CA LEU A 153 28.84 -6.39 -20.25
C LEU A 153 28.73 -6.23 -21.78
N SER A 154 28.37 -7.30 -22.48
CA SER A 154 28.11 -7.25 -23.92
C SER A 154 26.80 -6.49 -24.18
N ARG A 155 26.89 -5.37 -24.88
CA ARG A 155 25.75 -4.50 -25.24
C ARG A 155 24.94 -5.00 -26.44
N ASN A 156 25.16 -6.24 -26.87
CA ASN A 156 24.55 -6.80 -28.09
C ASN A 156 23.13 -7.32 -27.87
N GLY A 157 22.53 -7.07 -26.71
CA GLY A 157 21.19 -7.51 -26.35
C GLY A 157 20.07 -6.67 -26.95
N GLN A 158 18.88 -7.26 -27.07
CA GLN A 158 17.67 -6.54 -27.45
C GLN A 158 17.34 -5.44 -26.43
N GLU A 159 17.05 -4.23 -26.93
CA GLU A 159 16.56 -3.13 -26.09
C GLU A 159 15.18 -3.44 -25.54
N MET A 160 14.99 -3.23 -24.25
CA MET A 160 13.75 -3.46 -23.53
C MET A 160 13.39 -2.26 -22.67
N ARG A 161 12.09 -2.01 -22.54
CA ARG A 161 11.55 -1.03 -21.59
C ARG A 161 11.49 -1.62 -20.18
N ALA A 162 11.52 -0.77 -19.16
CA ALA A 162 11.37 -1.19 -17.76
C ALA A 162 10.05 -1.97 -17.49
N SER A 163 8.98 -1.66 -18.24
CA SER A 163 7.71 -2.39 -18.16
C SER A 163 7.79 -3.83 -18.69
N GLN A 164 8.73 -4.11 -19.58
CA GLN A 164 8.92 -5.42 -20.21
C GLN A 164 9.83 -6.34 -19.39
N VAL A 165 10.42 -5.85 -18.29
CA VAL A 165 11.32 -6.62 -17.41
C VAL A 165 10.66 -7.89 -16.87
N PHE A 166 9.34 -7.87 -16.69
CA PHE A 166 8.57 -9.00 -16.15
C PHE A 166 8.00 -9.93 -17.24
N THR A 167 8.24 -9.64 -18.52
CA THR A 167 7.77 -10.48 -19.63
C THR A 167 8.38 -11.87 -19.60
N ARG A 168 7.67 -12.84 -20.20
CA ARG A 168 8.16 -14.21 -20.34
C ARG A 168 9.51 -14.22 -21.04
N HIS A 169 10.42 -15.04 -20.51
CA HIS A 169 11.75 -15.24 -21.05
C HIS A 169 11.81 -16.59 -21.76
N GLU A 170 12.62 -16.72 -22.80
CA GLU A 170 12.80 -17.99 -23.53
C GLU A 170 13.26 -19.13 -22.61
N LEU A 171 14.02 -18.79 -21.56
CA LEU A 171 14.50 -19.71 -20.53
C LEU A 171 13.51 -19.92 -19.37
N SER A 172 12.49 -19.06 -19.22
CA SER A 172 11.52 -19.15 -18.13
C SER A 172 10.25 -18.37 -18.41
N ASP A 173 9.12 -19.08 -18.45
CA ASP A 173 7.78 -18.48 -18.59
C ASP A 173 7.33 -17.69 -17.35
N ASP A 174 7.95 -17.91 -16.20
CA ASP A 174 7.68 -17.24 -14.92
C ASP A 174 9.01 -16.81 -14.26
N PRO A 175 9.50 -15.59 -14.53
CA PRO A 175 10.80 -15.14 -14.05
C PRO A 175 10.79 -14.94 -12.53
N LYS A 176 11.19 -15.98 -11.78
CA LYS A 176 11.28 -15.95 -10.31
C LYS A 176 12.41 -15.05 -9.79
N ARG A 177 13.45 -14.82 -10.60
CA ARG A 177 14.62 -14.00 -10.25
C ARG A 177 15.08 -13.22 -11.46
N ILE A 178 15.24 -11.92 -11.28
CA ILE A 178 15.72 -11.00 -12.31
C ILE A 178 16.96 -10.32 -11.76
N LEU A 179 18.06 -10.39 -12.51
CA LEU A 179 19.32 -9.75 -12.16
C LEU A 179 19.50 -8.52 -13.04
N ILE A 180 19.78 -7.37 -12.42
CA ILE A 180 20.06 -6.11 -13.11
C ILE A 180 21.51 -5.74 -12.85
N GLU A 181 22.34 -5.90 -13.87
CA GLU A 181 23.77 -5.56 -13.83
C GLU A 181 24.03 -4.25 -14.58
N ALA A 182 24.94 -3.45 -14.04
CA ALA A 182 25.44 -2.23 -14.67
C ALA A 182 26.69 -1.76 -13.90
N ASP A 183 27.37 -0.75 -14.41
CA ASP A 183 28.46 -0.10 -13.68
C ASP A 183 27.95 0.72 -12.48
N PRO A 184 28.78 0.95 -11.45
CA PRO A 184 28.46 1.87 -10.36
C PRO A 184 28.05 3.25 -10.88
N GLY A 185 27.02 3.86 -10.28
CA GLY A 185 26.54 5.18 -10.70
C GLY A 185 25.54 5.20 -11.87
N MET A 186 25.36 4.08 -12.58
CA MET A 186 24.41 3.97 -13.71
C MET A 186 22.92 4.01 -13.32
N GLY A 187 22.59 4.28 -12.05
CA GLY A 187 21.20 4.45 -11.63
C GLY A 187 20.43 3.18 -11.34
N LYS A 188 21.07 2.01 -11.14
CA LYS A 188 20.39 0.75 -10.75
C LYS A 188 19.45 0.91 -9.56
N SER A 189 19.92 1.56 -8.50
CA SER A 189 19.10 1.81 -7.32
C SER A 189 17.97 2.80 -7.58
N ILE A 190 18.13 3.71 -8.54
CA ILE A 190 17.08 4.63 -8.98
C ILE A 190 16.02 3.86 -9.78
N LEU A 191 16.42 2.94 -10.66
CA LEU A 191 15.50 2.08 -11.40
C LEU A 191 14.56 1.31 -10.46
N CYS A 192 15.11 0.64 -9.45
CA CYS A 192 14.30 -0.11 -8.50
C CYS A 192 13.31 0.82 -7.75
N LYS A 193 13.74 2.03 -7.36
CA LYS A 193 12.84 3.01 -6.75
C LYS A 193 11.73 3.47 -7.70
N MET A 194 12.07 3.70 -8.97
CA MET A 194 11.11 4.10 -9.99
C MET A 194 10.08 3.00 -10.24
N LEU A 195 10.49 1.73 -10.35
CA LEU A 195 9.58 0.59 -10.45
C LEU A 195 8.62 0.51 -9.27
N THR A 196 9.13 0.69 -8.05
CA THR A 196 8.30 0.73 -6.84
C THR A 196 7.32 1.91 -6.83
N LEU A 197 7.76 3.09 -7.28
CA LEU A 197 6.89 4.25 -7.39
C LEU A 197 5.82 4.05 -8.47
N MET A 198 6.16 3.43 -9.60
CA MET A 198 5.19 3.10 -10.65
C MET A 198 4.12 2.14 -10.13
N TRP A 199 4.50 1.08 -9.41
CA TRP A 199 3.55 0.16 -8.75
C TRP A 199 2.62 0.89 -7.77
N SER A 200 3.14 1.89 -7.07
CA SER A 200 2.35 2.67 -6.10
C SER A 200 1.30 3.57 -6.73
N LYS A 201 1.43 3.88 -8.02
CA LYS A 201 0.49 4.72 -8.76
C LYS A 201 -0.52 3.87 -9.50
N GLU A 202 -1.71 4.43 -9.71
CA GLU A 202 -2.71 3.83 -10.59
C GLU A 202 -2.20 3.82 -12.04
N CYS A 203 -2.47 2.74 -12.77
CA CYS A 203 -2.04 2.61 -14.15
C CYS A 203 -2.81 3.66 -15.00
N SER A 204 -2.10 4.71 -15.41
CA SER A 204 -2.75 5.93 -15.90
C SER A 204 -3.24 5.87 -17.34
N ASP A 205 -2.97 4.81 -18.10
CA ASP A 205 -3.45 4.64 -19.47
C ASP A 205 -3.42 3.16 -19.82
N GLY A 206 -4.27 2.70 -20.74
CA GLY A 206 -4.51 1.30 -21.15
C GLY A 206 -3.31 0.41 -21.58
N ASN A 207 -2.09 0.75 -21.20
CA ASN A 207 -0.86 -0.02 -21.36
C ASN A 207 -0.74 -1.23 -20.42
N CYS A 208 -1.55 -1.34 -19.36
CA CYS A 208 -1.52 -2.50 -18.45
C CYS A 208 -2.40 -3.68 -18.91
N GLY A 209 -2.97 -3.66 -20.12
CA GLY A 209 -4.17 -4.45 -20.42
C GLY A 209 -4.14 -5.54 -21.48
N SER A 210 -3.09 -5.80 -22.28
CA SER A 210 -3.32 -6.69 -23.44
C SER A 210 -2.24 -7.67 -23.89
N SER A 211 -0.95 -7.57 -23.50
CA SER A 211 0.04 -8.54 -24.04
C SER A 211 1.27 -8.84 -23.17
N SER A 212 1.51 -8.13 -22.06
CA SER A 212 2.68 -8.37 -21.22
C SER A 212 2.41 -8.10 -19.73
N PRO A 213 2.89 -8.96 -18.81
CA PRO A 213 2.82 -8.70 -17.37
C PRO A 213 3.59 -7.41 -17.04
N CYS A 214 2.90 -6.46 -16.43
CA CYS A 214 3.46 -5.21 -15.95
C CYS A 214 3.74 -5.28 -14.44
N ILE A 215 4.42 -4.29 -13.85
CA ILE A 215 4.67 -4.27 -12.40
C ILE A 215 3.37 -4.32 -11.58
N HIS A 216 2.25 -3.83 -12.12
CA HIS A 216 0.95 -3.86 -11.45
C HIS A 216 0.29 -5.24 -11.41
N SER A 217 0.85 -6.27 -12.08
CA SER A 217 0.37 -7.65 -11.92
C SER A 217 0.69 -8.24 -10.56
N PHE A 218 1.60 -7.63 -9.78
CA PHE A 218 1.95 -8.07 -8.44
C PHE A 218 1.01 -7.48 -7.40
N ASN A 219 0.35 -8.34 -6.61
CA ASN A 219 -0.53 -7.93 -5.51
C ASN A 219 0.22 -7.14 -4.42
N LEU A 220 1.46 -7.55 -4.10
CA LEU A 220 2.29 -6.91 -3.08
C LEU A 220 3.70 -6.71 -3.59
N LEU A 221 4.27 -5.53 -3.36
CA LEU A 221 5.65 -5.19 -3.74
C LEU A 221 6.43 -4.65 -2.54
N PHE A 222 7.56 -5.28 -2.23
CA PHE A 222 8.44 -4.88 -1.12
C PHE A 222 9.78 -4.34 -1.64
N TYR A 223 10.05 -3.06 -1.36
CA TYR A 223 11.33 -2.43 -1.68
C TYR A 223 12.29 -2.51 -0.48
N LEU A 224 13.22 -3.46 -0.52
CA LEU A 224 14.13 -3.76 0.58
C LEU A 224 15.58 -3.46 0.20
N HIS A 225 16.30 -2.79 1.11
CA HIS A 225 17.74 -2.61 0.98
C HIS A 225 18.48 -3.69 1.76
N ALA A 226 19.59 -4.21 1.21
CA ALA A 226 20.46 -5.17 1.89
C ALA A 226 20.91 -4.69 3.29
N LYS A 227 21.11 -3.37 3.47
CA LYS A 227 21.46 -2.79 4.77
C LYS A 227 20.40 -3.00 5.86
N ASN A 228 19.13 -3.16 5.47
CA ASN A 228 18.01 -3.31 6.41
C ASN A 228 18.03 -4.69 7.08
N PHE A 229 18.72 -5.67 6.51
CA PHE A 229 18.82 -7.02 7.06
C PHE A 229 19.85 -7.16 8.19
N ARG A 230 20.63 -6.11 8.50
CA ARG A 230 21.70 -6.20 9.52
C ARG A 230 21.19 -6.51 10.94
N ARG A 231 19.93 -6.18 11.23
CA ARG A 231 19.32 -6.32 12.56
C ARG A 231 18.12 -7.28 12.59
N CYS A 232 17.81 -7.90 11.46
CA CYS A 232 16.62 -8.71 11.29
C CYS A 232 17.01 -10.12 10.84
N THR A 233 16.32 -11.13 11.37
CA THR A 233 16.59 -12.54 11.04
C THR A 233 15.66 -13.06 9.93
N SER A 234 14.55 -12.37 9.66
CA SER A 234 13.62 -12.73 8.60
C SER A 234 13.19 -11.55 7.72
N ILE A 235 12.72 -11.84 6.51
CA ILE A 235 12.13 -10.83 5.60
C ILE A 235 10.90 -10.18 6.23
N ALA A 236 10.09 -10.94 6.97
CA ALA A 236 8.90 -10.44 7.64
C ALA A 236 9.26 -9.38 8.70
N ASP A 237 10.33 -9.59 9.47
CA ASP A 237 10.80 -8.63 10.47
C ASP A 237 11.26 -7.33 9.80
N VAL A 238 12.00 -7.43 8.70
CA VAL A 238 12.43 -6.25 7.94
C VAL A 238 11.24 -5.45 7.42
N ILE A 239 10.21 -6.13 6.91
CA ILE A 239 8.99 -5.46 6.40
C ILE A 239 8.28 -4.72 7.54
N CYS A 240 8.07 -5.39 8.68
CA CYS A 240 7.43 -4.78 9.85
C CYS A 240 8.22 -3.60 10.42
N GLU A 241 9.56 -3.68 10.48
CA GLU A 241 10.40 -2.62 11.07
C GLU A 241 10.62 -1.44 10.11
N CYS A 242 10.77 -1.69 8.80
CA CYS A 242 11.21 -0.68 7.84
C CYS A 242 10.12 -0.07 6.96
N LEU A 243 9.04 -0.81 6.68
CA LEU A 243 8.02 -0.43 5.69
C LEU A 243 6.66 -0.11 6.31
N LEU A 244 6.31 -0.76 7.42
CA LEU A 244 5.05 -0.51 8.11
C LEU A 244 5.19 0.68 9.07
N ALA A 245 4.14 1.50 9.17
CA ALA A 245 4.04 2.47 10.25
C ALA A 245 4.15 1.71 11.58
N ARG A 246 4.84 2.28 12.58
CA ARG A 246 4.99 1.66 13.91
C ARG A 246 3.64 1.28 14.52
N ASP A 247 2.60 2.00 14.10
CA ASP A 247 1.23 1.89 14.60
C ASP A 247 0.38 0.90 13.78
N TYR A 248 0.93 0.27 12.73
CA TYR A 248 0.21 -0.71 11.92
C TYR A 248 -0.08 -2.00 12.70
N GLY A 249 0.64 -2.26 13.80
CA GLY A 249 0.34 -3.35 14.75
C GLY A 249 0.45 -4.76 14.18
N MET A 250 0.99 -4.92 12.96
CA MET A 250 1.16 -6.24 12.34
C MET A 250 2.28 -7.02 12.97
N SER A 251 1.95 -8.20 13.48
CA SER A 251 2.94 -9.17 13.89
C SER A 251 3.60 -9.83 12.66
N PRO A 252 4.90 -10.18 12.72
CA PRO A 252 5.58 -10.93 11.66
C PRO A 252 4.92 -12.29 11.36
N SER A 253 4.21 -12.87 12.33
CA SER A 253 3.50 -14.14 12.16
C SER A 253 2.24 -14.00 11.29
N THR A 254 1.50 -12.90 11.44
CA THR A 254 0.36 -12.57 10.58
C THR A 254 0.82 -12.26 9.16
N LEU A 255 1.89 -11.48 9.00
CA LEU A 255 2.47 -11.20 7.68
C LEU A 255 2.90 -12.48 6.95
N ASN A 256 3.52 -13.42 7.65
CA ASN A 256 3.89 -14.71 7.07
C ASN A 256 2.68 -15.56 6.64
N LYS A 257 1.52 -15.42 7.31
CA LYS A 257 0.29 -16.08 6.87
C LYS A 257 -0.22 -15.47 5.57
N ILE A 258 -0.20 -14.15 5.45
CA ILE A 258 -0.59 -13.41 4.24
C ILE A 258 0.29 -13.80 3.05
N LEU A 259 1.61 -13.81 3.25
CA LEU A 259 2.58 -14.19 2.21
C LEU A 259 2.44 -15.65 1.75
N LYS A 260 1.89 -16.52 2.60
CA LYS A 260 1.63 -17.93 2.27
C LYS A 260 0.27 -18.14 1.62
N SER A 261 -0.72 -17.31 1.94
CA SER A 261 -2.04 -17.36 1.31
C SER A 261 -2.10 -16.69 -0.05
N SER A 262 -1.16 -15.79 -0.36
CA SER A 262 -1.07 -15.07 -1.63
C SER A 262 -0.33 -15.86 -2.73
N LYS A 263 -0.40 -17.19 -2.71
CA LYS A 263 0.39 -18.07 -3.59
C LYS A 263 -0.50 -18.81 -4.58
#